data_AF-A0A5N7CSJ6-F1
#
_entry.id   AF-A0A5N7CSJ6-F1
#
_cell.length_a   1.000
_cell.length_b   1.000
_cell.length_c   1.000
_cell.angle_alpha   90.00
_cell.angle_beta   90.00
_cell.angle_gamma   90.00
#
_symmetry.space_group_name_H-M   'P 1'
#
loop_
_entity.id
_entity.type
_entity.pdbx_description
1 polymer ?
#
loop_
_entity_poly.entity_id
_entity_poly.type
_entity_poly.pdbx_seq_one_letter_code
_entity_poly.pdbx_strand_id
1 'polypeptide(L)'
;ILQGLRYIHEQVDICYGNLTCSDILINEQGEVRIAGIGNSILQKPDPLGKAKDIQAVCHIARKLLRVEEAVDVRGTAGLLAQDFAGAPPATTAKGLLQRLAQLNGAFARFISSARLPEKGNMK
;
A
#
# COMPACT_ATOMS: atom_id res chain seq x y z
N ILE A 1 -5.09 3.26 0.17
CA ILE A 1 -4.52 2.86 -1.15
C ILE A 1 -5.25 1.64 -1.74
N LEU A 2 -5.11 0.43 -1.18
CA LEU A 2 -5.64 -0.80 -1.80
C LEU A 2 -7.15 -0.79 -2.11
N GLN A 3 -7.98 -0.18 -1.27
CA GLN A 3 -9.42 -0.04 -1.56
C GLN A 3 -9.68 0.78 -2.83
N GLY A 4 -8.95 1.89 -3.00
CA GLY A 4 -9.02 2.70 -4.21
C GLY A 4 -8.52 1.92 -5.43
N LEU A 5 -7.40 1.20 -5.30
CA LEU A 5 -6.87 0.41 -6.40
C LEU A 5 -7.79 -0.75 -6.81
N ARG A 6 -8.45 -1.40 -5.86
CA ARG A 6 -9.48 -2.40 -6.12
C ARG A 6 -10.64 -1.83 -6.93
N TYR A 7 -11.12 -0.63 -6.56
CA TYR A 7 -12.15 0.05 -7.32
C TYR A 7 -11.70 0.32 -8.77
N ILE A 8 -10.48 0.82 -8.97
CA ILE A 8 -9.91 1.07 -10.30
C ILE A 8 -9.84 -0.23 -11.13
N HIS A 9 -9.35 -1.32 -10.54
CA HIS A 9 -9.15 -2.59 -11.23
C HIS A 9 -10.45 -3.37 -11.51
N GLU A 10 -11.43 -3.32 -10.60
CA GLU A 10 -12.63 -4.17 -10.65
C GLU A 10 -13.89 -3.43 -11.14
N GLN A 11 -14.01 -2.12 -10.89
CA GLN A 11 -15.21 -1.36 -11.23
C GLN A 11 -15.02 -0.46 -12.45
N VAL A 12 -13.84 0.16 -12.58
CA VAL A 12 -13.50 0.99 -13.74
C VAL A 12 -12.86 0.17 -14.87
N ASP A 13 -12.32 -1.00 -14.52
CA ASP A 13 -11.60 -1.94 -15.40
C ASP A 13 -10.40 -1.32 -16.13
N ILE A 14 -9.63 -0.51 -15.42
CA ILE A 14 -8.35 0.03 -15.91
C ILE A 14 -7.22 -0.31 -14.95
N CYS A 15 -5.98 -0.11 -15.38
CA CYS A 15 -4.80 -0.07 -14.51
C CYS A 15 -4.30 1.37 -14.38
N TYR A 16 -3.67 1.72 -13.26
CA TYR A 16 -3.04 3.02 -13.08
C TYR A 16 -1.76 3.15 -13.94
N GLY A 17 -0.93 2.10 -13.95
CA GLY A 17 0.24 1.93 -14.82
C GLY A 17 1.57 2.32 -14.16
N ASN A 18 1.65 3.48 -13.52
CA ASN A 18 2.86 3.99 -12.86
C ASN A 18 2.53 4.67 -11.52
N LEU A 19 2.00 3.91 -10.57
CA LEU A 19 1.61 4.44 -9.27
C LEU A 19 2.85 4.77 -8.43
N THR A 20 2.96 6.00 -7.94
CA THR A 20 4.07 6.46 -7.09
C THR A 20 3.54 7.07 -5.80
N CYS A 21 4.43 7.38 -4.83
CA CYS A 21 4.02 8.10 -3.61
C CYS A 21 3.41 9.47 -3.91
N SER A 22 3.84 10.15 -4.98
CA SER A 22 3.31 11.48 -5.36
C SER A 22 1.86 11.44 -5.83
N ASP A 23 1.38 10.26 -6.24
CA ASP A 23 0.00 10.03 -6.66
C ASP A 23 -0.93 9.73 -5.46
N ILE A 24 -0.37 9.58 -4.26
CA ILE A 24 -1.11 9.28 -3.04
C ILE A 24 -1.27 10.55 -2.22
N LEU A 25 -2.50 11.03 -2.13
CA LEU A 25 -2.87 12.19 -1.31
C LEU A 25 -3.37 11.74 0.05
N ILE A 26 -2.95 12.44 1.10
CA ILE A 26 -3.39 12.24 2.48
C ILE A 26 -3.88 13.61 2.98
N ASN A 27 -5.12 13.70 3.44
CA ASN A 27 -5.64 14.94 4.04
C ASN A 27 -5.36 15.00 5.55
N GLU A 28 -5.73 16.11 6.19
CA GLU A 28 -5.54 16.34 7.63
C GLU A 28 -6.28 15.30 8.51
N GLN A 29 -7.33 14.69 7.97
CA GLN A 29 -8.09 13.62 8.63
C GLN A 29 -7.45 12.23 8.45
N GLY A 30 -6.34 12.14 7.71
CA GLY A 30 -5.66 10.89 7.42
C GLY A 30 -6.32 10.04 6.33
N GLU A 31 -7.29 10.59 5.59
CA GLU A 31 -7.94 9.90 4.48
C GLU A 31 -7.01 9.83 3.28
N VAL A 32 -6.92 8.64 2.69
CA VAL A 32 -5.99 8.36 1.59
C VAL A 32 -6.72 8.29 0.27
N ARG A 33 -6.29 9.09 -0.71
CA ARG A 33 -6.84 9.13 -2.08
C ARG A 33 -5.76 8.87 -3.13
N ILE A 34 -6.16 8.28 -4.25
CA ILE A 34 -5.30 8.12 -5.44
C ILE A 34 -5.66 9.25 -6.41
N ALA A 35 -4.70 10.10 -6.76
CA ALA A 35 -4.84 11.20 -7.71
C ALA A 35 -4.46 10.76 -9.14
N GLY A 36 -4.48 11.67 -10.12
CA GLY A 36 -3.81 11.47 -11.41
C GLY A 36 -4.40 10.44 -12.38
N ILE A 37 -5.51 9.77 -12.04
CA ILE A 37 -6.08 8.66 -12.82
C ILE A 37 -6.52 9.03 -14.26
N GLY A 38 -6.73 10.32 -14.54
CA GLY A 38 -7.19 10.77 -15.86
C GLY A 38 -6.29 10.31 -17.01
N ASN A 39 -4.97 10.26 -16.78
CA ASN A 39 -4.02 9.80 -17.80
C ASN A 39 -4.18 8.30 -18.11
N SER A 40 -4.50 7.48 -17.11
CA SER A 40 -4.64 6.04 -17.25
C SER A 40 -5.87 5.62 -18.06
N ILE A 41 -6.93 6.44 -18.04
CA ILE A 41 -8.16 6.20 -18.82
C ILE A 41 -7.90 6.31 -20.34
N LEU A 42 -6.96 7.17 -20.74
CA LEU A 42 -6.66 7.44 -22.14
C LEU A 42 -5.62 6.48 -22.73
N GLN A 43 -5.00 5.64 -21.90
CA GLN A 43 -3.96 4.72 -22.34
C GLN A 43 -4.53 3.41 -22.86
N LYS A 44 -3.80 2.78 -23.79
CA LYS A 44 -4.14 1.44 -24.25
C LYS A 44 -4.06 0.44 -23.09
N PRO A 45 -4.96 -0.56 -23.04
CA PRO A 45 -4.89 -1.60 -22.03
C PRO A 45 -3.52 -2.27 -22.00
N ASP A 46 -2.85 -2.23 -20.86
CA ASP A 46 -1.64 -3.00 -20.59
C ASP A 46 -2.05 -4.30 -19.88
N PRO A 47 -1.87 -5.49 -20.51
CA PRO A 47 -2.18 -6.77 -19.89
C PRO A 47 -1.48 -6.99 -18.54
N LEU A 48 -0.34 -6.34 -18.32
CA LEU A 48 0.43 -6.41 -17.07
C LEU A 48 0.22 -5.18 -16.17
N GLY A 49 -0.59 -4.21 -16.58
CA GLY A 49 -0.73 -2.93 -15.87
C GLY A 49 -1.26 -3.10 -14.45
N LYS A 50 -2.26 -3.98 -14.24
CA LYS A 50 -2.79 -4.26 -12.90
C LYS A 50 -1.72 -4.89 -11.99
N ALA A 51 -0.85 -5.76 -12.53
CA ALA A 51 0.26 -6.34 -11.79
C ALA A 51 1.33 -5.29 -11.43
N LYS A 52 1.63 -4.37 -12.36
CA LYS A 52 2.55 -3.23 -12.10
C LYS A 52 2.04 -2.35 -10.97
N ASP A 53 0.74 -2.06 -10.93
CA ASP A 53 0.15 -1.28 -9.84
C ASP A 53 0.33 -1.96 -8.48
N ILE A 54 0.17 -3.29 -8.44
CA ILE A 54 0.34 -4.06 -7.21
C ILE A 54 1.79 -4.06 -6.75
N GLN A 55 2.73 -4.26 -7.68
CA GLN A 55 4.15 -4.15 -7.38
C GLN A 55 4.53 -2.75 -6.86
N ALA A 56 3.95 -1.70 -7.45
CA ALA A 56 4.15 -0.33 -7.00
C ALA A 56 3.65 -0.12 -5.57
N VAL A 57 2.45 -0.60 -5.23
CA VAL A 57 1.94 -0.54 -3.85
C VAL A 57 2.86 -1.30 -2.88
N CYS A 58 3.32 -2.50 -3.25
CA CYS A 58 4.25 -3.28 -2.45
C CYS A 58 5.60 -2.55 -2.26
N HIS A 59 6.09 -1.86 -3.28
CA HIS A 59 7.30 -1.04 -3.19
C HIS A 59 7.11 0.17 -2.26
N ILE A 60 5.99 0.89 -2.38
CA ILE A 60 5.63 1.99 -1.46
C ILE A 60 5.58 1.46 -0.02
N ALA A 61 4.94 0.30 0.19
CA ALA A 61 4.85 -0.31 1.50
C ALA A 61 6.24 -0.64 2.07
N ARG A 62 7.14 -1.25 1.29
CA ARG A 62 8.53 -1.52 1.70
C ARG A 62 9.24 -0.25 2.18
N LYS A 63 9.12 0.83 1.40
CA LYS A 63 9.73 2.12 1.71
C LYS A 63 9.18 2.71 3.01
N LEU A 64 7.87 2.69 3.19
CA LEU A 64 7.22 3.23 4.40
C LEU A 64 7.50 2.39 5.65
N LEU A 65 7.60 1.06 5.48
CA LEU A 65 7.87 0.11 6.55
C LEU A 65 9.36 -0.03 6.87
N ARG A 66 10.25 0.67 6.13
CA ARG A 66 11.72 0.59 6.25
C ARG A 66 12.26 -0.85 6.19
N VAL A 67 11.61 -1.70 5.40
CA VAL A 67 12.00 -3.13 5.26
C VAL A 67 13.41 -3.26 4.68
N GLU A 68 13.90 -2.27 3.93
CA GLU A 68 15.24 -2.25 3.34
C GLU A 68 16.36 -1.87 4.34
N GLU A 69 16.02 -1.22 5.46
CA GLU A 69 16.99 -0.74 6.48
C GLU A 69 16.99 -1.62 7.75
N ALA A 70 15.95 -2.46 7.93
CA ALA A 70 15.78 -3.28 9.13
C ALA A 70 16.65 -4.55 9.08
N VAL A 71 17.86 -4.48 9.62
CA VAL A 71 18.76 -5.63 9.85
C VAL A 71 18.18 -6.63 10.88
N ASP A 72 17.16 -6.24 11.64
CA ASP A 72 16.57 -7.05 12.70
C ASP A 72 15.03 -6.98 12.65
N VAL A 73 14.41 -7.94 11.95
CA VAL A 73 12.96 -8.06 11.83
C VAL A 73 12.41 -8.59 13.16
N ARG A 74 12.28 -7.71 14.16
CA ARG A 74 11.92 -8.14 15.51
C ARG A 74 10.41 -8.36 15.64
N GLY A 75 9.99 -9.62 15.58
CA GLY A 75 8.65 -10.08 15.96
C GLY A 75 7.68 -10.36 14.81
N THR A 76 6.50 -10.88 15.15
CA THR A 76 5.47 -11.33 14.19
C THR A 76 5.05 -10.24 13.21
N ALA A 77 4.94 -9.00 13.66
CA ALA A 77 4.53 -7.90 12.81
C ALA A 77 5.54 -7.53 11.71
N GLY A 78 6.84 -7.65 11.97
CA GLY A 78 7.87 -7.43 10.97
C GLY A 78 7.81 -8.48 9.86
N LEU A 79 7.55 -9.74 10.23
CA LEU A 79 7.36 -10.83 9.26
C LEU A 79 6.12 -10.59 8.39
N LEU A 80 5.02 -10.13 8.99
CA LEU A 80 3.79 -9.79 8.27
C LEU A 80 3.96 -8.60 7.32
N ALA A 81 4.74 -7.60 7.75
CA ALA A 81 5.11 -6.46 6.92
C ALA A 81 5.93 -6.91 5.70
N GLN A 82 6.86 -7.85 5.88
CA GLN A 82 7.62 -8.48 4.80
C GLN A 82 6.75 -9.32 3.86
N ASP A 83 5.87 -10.16 4.40
CA ASP A 83 4.96 -10.99 3.60
C ASP A 83 4.04 -10.14 2.72
N PHE A 84 3.54 -9.02 3.26
CA PHE A 84 2.76 -8.05 2.50
C PHE A 84 3.60 -7.36 1.41
N ALA A 85 4.77 -6.85 1.78
CA ALA A 85 5.71 -6.16 0.89
C ALA A 85 6.27 -7.07 -0.22
N GLY A 86 6.38 -8.37 0.05
CA GLY A 86 6.91 -9.40 -0.83
C GLY A 86 5.83 -10.15 -1.60
N ALA A 87 4.58 -9.66 -1.61
CA ALA A 87 3.49 -10.35 -2.28
C ALA A 87 3.80 -10.60 -3.77
N PRO A 88 3.45 -11.79 -4.31
CA PRO A 88 3.71 -12.13 -5.70
C PRO A 88 3.09 -11.12 -6.68
N PRO A 89 3.71 -10.86 -7.85
CA PRO A 89 3.18 -9.92 -8.84
C PRO A 89 1.78 -10.27 -9.36
N ALA A 90 1.42 -11.57 -9.33
CA ALA A 90 0.10 -12.06 -9.73
C ALA A 90 -1.00 -11.78 -8.68
N THR A 91 -0.65 -11.23 -7.52
CA THR A 91 -1.63 -10.91 -6.48
C THR A 91 -2.51 -9.74 -6.93
N THR A 92 -3.81 -9.79 -6.64
CA THR A 92 -4.74 -8.68 -6.92
C THR A 92 -4.87 -7.74 -5.73
N ALA A 93 -5.41 -6.52 -5.95
CA ALA A 93 -5.68 -5.58 -4.86
C ALA A 93 -6.62 -6.19 -3.80
N LYS A 94 -7.62 -6.97 -4.26
CA LYS A 94 -8.50 -7.76 -3.40
C LYS A 94 -7.75 -8.84 -2.62
N GLY A 95 -6.84 -9.57 -3.26
CA GLY A 95 -6.01 -10.57 -2.60
C GLY A 95 -5.14 -9.99 -1.48
N LEU A 96 -4.56 -8.81 -1.71
CA LEU A 96 -3.81 -8.08 -0.66
C LEU A 96 -4.71 -7.63 0.49
N LEU A 97 -5.91 -7.14 0.21
CA LEU A 97 -6.89 -6.77 1.25
C LEU A 97 -7.33 -7.98 2.09
N GLN A 98 -7.54 -9.14 1.46
CA GLN A 98 -7.88 -10.37 2.17
C GLN A 98 -6.74 -10.84 3.07
N ARG A 99 -5.49 -10.75 2.60
CA ARG A 99 -4.31 -11.02 3.42
C ARG A 99 -4.29 -10.09 4.62
N LEU A 100 -4.39 -8.77 4.43
CA LEU A 100 -4.44 -7.80 5.54
C LEU A 100 -5.57 -8.10 6.54
N ALA A 101 -6.75 -8.52 6.06
CA ALA A 101 -7.85 -8.87 6.94
C ALA A 101 -7.54 -10.08 7.84
N GLN A 102 -6.78 -11.06 7.35
CA GLN A 102 -6.27 -12.18 8.13
C GLN A 102 -5.21 -11.76 9.16
N LEU A 103 -4.56 -10.61 8.97
CA LEU A 103 -3.51 -10.07 9.83
C LEU A 103 -4.01 -9.17 10.97
N ASN A 104 -5.32 -8.88 11.02
CA ASN A 104 -5.92 -7.81 11.82
C ASN A 104 -5.69 -7.88 13.34
N GLY A 105 -5.23 -9.00 13.91
CA GLY A 105 -4.88 -9.07 15.34
C GLY A 105 -3.46 -8.58 15.70
N ALA A 106 -2.49 -8.74 14.80
CA ALA A 106 -1.07 -8.47 15.07
C ALA A 106 -0.57 -7.21 14.34
N PHE A 107 -1.06 -6.98 13.12
CA PHE A 107 -0.60 -5.87 12.28
C PHE A 107 -1.12 -4.50 12.76
N ALA A 108 -2.37 -4.44 13.25
CA ALA A 108 -2.94 -3.21 13.81
C ALA A 108 -2.16 -2.71 15.05
N ARG A 109 -1.68 -3.63 15.90
CA ARG A 109 -0.84 -3.30 17.06
C ARG A 109 0.52 -2.72 16.66
N PHE A 110 1.09 -3.20 15.56
CA PHE A 110 2.38 -2.72 15.04
C PHE A 110 2.30 -1.32 14.43
N ILE A 111 1.27 -1.04 13.64
CA ILE A 111 1.05 0.32 13.11
C ILE A 111 0.81 1.30 14.27
N SER A 112 0.13 0.86 15.34
CA SER A 112 -0.03 1.67 16.55
C SER A 112 1.28 1.90 17.32
N SER A 113 2.22 0.95 17.32
CA SER A 113 3.53 1.11 17.99
C SER A 113 4.55 1.88 17.14
N ALA A 114 4.36 1.93 15.82
CA ALA A 114 5.21 2.67 14.88
C ALA A 114 4.82 4.15 14.73
N ARG A 115 3.75 4.63 15.40
CA ARG A 115 3.45 6.06 15.49
C ARG A 115 4.63 6.77 16.16
N LEU A 116 5.22 7.74 15.46
CA LEU A 116 6.20 8.65 16.03
C LEU A 116 5.61 9.30 17.29
N PRO A 117 6.40 9.49 18.36
CA PRO A 117 5.92 10.20 19.54
C PRO A 117 5.43 11.57 19.10
N GLU A 118 4.20 11.93 19.50
CA GLU A 118 3.73 13.30 19.36
C GLU A 118 4.79 14.19 20.02
N LYS A 119 5.29 15.19 19.28
CA LYS A 119 6.14 16.23 19.87
C LYS A 119 5.35 16.83 21.02
N GLY A 120 5.72 16.43 22.23
CA GLY A 120 5.15 16.99 23.46
C GLY A 120 5.25 18.50 23.38
N ASN A 121 4.10 19.15 23.55
CA ASN A 121 3.99 20.59 23.71
C ASN A 121 4.90 20.99 24.88
N MET A 122 6.08 21.53 24.58
CA MET A 122 6.88 22.27 25.56
C MET A 122 6.13 23.58 25.80
N LYS A 123 5.32 23.60 26.87
CA LYS A 123 4.95 24.82 27.56
C LYS A 123 6.11 25.25 28.46
#